data_AF-A6FYV4-F1
#
_entry.id   AF-A6FYV4-F1
#
_cell.length_a   1.000
_cell.length_b   1.000
_cell.length_c   1.000
_cell.angle_alpha   90.00
_cell.angle_beta   90.00
_cell.angle_gamma   90.00
#
_symmetry.space_group_name_H-M   'P 1'
#
loop_
_entity.id
_entity.type
_entity.pdbx_description
1 polymer ?
#
loop_
_entity_poly.entity_id
_entity_poly.type
_entity_poly.pdbx_seq_one_letter_code
_entity_poly.pdbx_strand_id
1 'polypeptide(L)'
;MKGRLFAGLLVAGVGLTGLASLTGCGSEEGLVEVYWQFQDGALEPIYPQGARDDTCEFLDSTGLRFNLRVQLTVAENDAACSTDEGYEAAGCTVVVQEAFECNRGRGVAEPVPISGPNGTPGEDDPGYLMFVEALIEIGDESFVPSSSCLLAPGPRVRQVFPGRITDLEVAQFVFLPYSVGSGDAAIDTELCRPGASQEMDTETETDTGP
;
A
#
# COMPACT_ATOMS: atom_id res chain seq x y z
N MET A 1 -60.90 45.72 52.96
CA MET A 1 -61.76 46.08 51.80
C MET A 1 -61.31 47.45 51.28
N LYS A 2 -61.27 47.63 49.94
CA LYS A 2 -60.49 48.63 49.14
C LYS A 2 -59.07 48.12 48.87
N GLY A 3 -58.59 47.86 47.65
CA GLY A 3 -58.99 48.26 46.30
C GLY A 3 -57.83 49.05 45.67
N ARG A 4 -57.49 48.75 44.40
CA ARG A 4 -56.47 49.35 43.47
C ARG A 4 -55.24 48.44 43.25
N LEU A 5 -54.62 48.33 42.07
CA LEU A 5 -54.75 48.98 40.75
C LEU A 5 -54.01 48.07 39.72
N PHE A 6 -54.51 48.01 38.47
CA PHE A 6 -53.83 47.44 37.31
C PHE A 6 -52.56 48.22 36.95
N ALA A 7 -51.52 47.54 36.42
CA ALA A 7 -50.86 47.88 35.14
C ALA A 7 -49.52 47.12 34.95
N GLY A 8 -49.43 46.40 33.82
CA GLY A 8 -48.28 46.34 32.90
C GLY A 8 -46.92 45.86 33.41
N LEU A 9 -46.37 44.80 32.77
CA LEU A 9 -45.31 44.98 31.78
C LEU A 9 -45.05 43.65 31.05
N LEU A 10 -45.19 43.67 29.74
CA LEU A 10 -44.66 42.67 28.81
C LEU A 10 -43.14 42.86 28.74
N VAL A 11 -42.35 41.84 29.04
CA VAL A 11 -40.99 41.72 28.49
C VAL A 11 -40.82 40.30 27.97
N ALA A 12 -40.90 40.19 26.64
CA ALA A 12 -40.40 39.07 25.88
C ALA A 12 -38.88 39.05 26.01
N GLY A 13 -38.36 38.14 26.84
CA GLY A 13 -36.94 37.85 26.93
C GLY A 13 -36.60 36.69 26.01
N VAL A 14 -36.18 37.02 24.79
CA VAL A 14 -35.51 36.11 23.85
C VAL A 14 -34.22 35.63 24.51
N GLY A 15 -34.30 34.50 25.20
CA GLY A 15 -33.13 33.80 25.73
C GLY A 15 -32.47 33.03 24.60
N LEU A 16 -31.39 33.61 24.08
CA LEU A 16 -30.45 33.07 23.09
C LEU A 16 -30.45 31.53 23.06
N THR A 17 -30.91 30.99 21.93
CA THR A 17 -30.45 29.71 21.42
C THR A 17 -28.93 29.78 21.30
N GLY A 18 -28.23 29.23 22.29
CA GLY A 18 -26.84 28.87 22.17
C GLY A 18 -26.74 27.86 21.03
N LEU A 19 -26.47 28.36 19.83
CA LEU A 19 -25.89 27.59 18.74
C LEU A 19 -24.56 27.11 19.27
N ALA A 20 -24.58 25.94 19.91
CA ALA A 20 -23.39 25.14 20.11
C ALA A 20 -22.76 25.02 18.72
N SER A 21 -21.65 25.74 18.54
CA SER A 21 -20.75 25.55 17.42
C SER A 21 -20.31 24.09 17.51
N LEU A 22 -21.03 23.22 16.79
CA LEU A 22 -20.52 21.96 16.33
C LEU A 22 -19.36 22.34 15.41
N THR A 23 -18.20 22.63 16.00
CA THR A 23 -16.92 22.51 15.33
C THR A 23 -16.90 21.06 14.87
N GLY A 24 -17.26 20.85 13.60
CA GLY A 24 -17.38 19.53 13.03
C GLY A 24 -16.09 18.79 13.32
N CYS A 25 -16.19 17.58 13.85
CA CYS A 25 -15.11 16.61 13.84
C CYS A 25 -14.83 16.25 12.38
N GLY A 26 -14.16 17.14 11.65
CA GLY A 26 -13.51 16.80 10.40
C GLY A 26 -12.34 15.92 10.78
N SER A 27 -12.39 14.65 10.39
CA SER A 27 -11.19 13.80 10.44
C SER A 27 -10.19 14.40 9.45
N GLU A 28 -8.99 14.73 9.88
CA GLU A 28 -7.90 15.23 9.01
C GLU A 28 -7.17 14.08 8.29
N GLU A 29 -7.72 12.87 8.39
CA GLU A 29 -7.11 11.62 8.01
C GLU A 29 -8.12 10.78 7.22
N GLY A 30 -7.62 9.95 6.32
CA GLY A 30 -8.33 8.86 5.68
C GLY A 30 -7.68 7.53 6.01
N LEU A 31 -8.18 6.49 5.35
CA LEU A 31 -7.63 5.15 5.39
C LEU A 31 -7.27 4.74 3.97
N VAL A 32 -6.19 3.98 3.80
CA VAL A 32 -5.87 3.36 2.52
C VAL A 32 -6.02 1.86 2.68
N GLU A 33 -6.85 1.27 1.84
CA GLU A 33 -7.09 -0.15 1.83
C GLU A 33 -6.48 -0.77 0.59
N VAL A 34 -5.83 -1.92 0.75
CA VAL A 34 -5.17 -2.64 -0.32
C VAL A 34 -5.67 -4.07 -0.34
N TYR A 35 -6.00 -4.57 -1.51
CA TYR A 35 -6.23 -5.98 -1.79
C TYR A 35 -5.13 -6.50 -2.69
N TRP A 36 -4.71 -7.74 -2.50
CA TRP A 36 -3.68 -8.33 -3.36
C TRP A 36 -3.93 -9.81 -3.65
N GLN A 37 -3.31 -10.25 -4.75
CA GLN A 37 -3.23 -11.66 -5.13
C GLN A 37 -1.84 -11.97 -5.68
N PHE A 38 -1.39 -13.20 -5.44
CA PHE A 38 -0.20 -13.78 -6.03
C PHE A 38 -0.60 -14.85 -7.03
N GLN A 39 0.05 -14.84 -8.18
CA GLN A 39 -0.15 -15.78 -9.28
C GLN A 39 1.20 -16.31 -9.77
N ASP A 40 1.18 -17.47 -10.41
CA ASP A 40 2.36 -17.99 -11.10
C ASP A 40 2.48 -17.47 -12.54
N GLY A 41 3.52 -17.90 -13.26
CA GLY A 41 3.77 -17.49 -14.64
C GLY A 41 2.71 -17.98 -15.64
N ALA A 42 1.88 -18.95 -15.26
CA ALA A 42 0.72 -19.42 -16.02
C ALA A 42 -0.57 -18.66 -15.65
N LEU A 43 -0.46 -17.67 -14.75
CA LEU A 43 -1.56 -16.89 -14.16
C LEU A 43 -2.49 -17.72 -13.28
N GLU A 44 -2.05 -18.90 -12.84
CA GLU A 44 -2.78 -19.68 -11.86
C GLU A 44 -2.68 -19.01 -10.48
N PRO A 45 -3.79 -18.85 -9.76
CA PRO A 45 -3.75 -18.26 -8.43
C PRO A 45 -2.90 -19.09 -7.46
N ILE A 46 -2.00 -18.43 -6.74
CA ILE A 46 -1.25 -18.98 -5.61
C ILE A 46 -1.98 -18.66 -4.31
N TYR A 47 -2.33 -17.38 -4.11
CA TYR A 47 -3.00 -16.85 -2.92
C TYR A 47 -3.80 -15.59 -3.29
N PRO A 48 -4.98 -15.31 -2.69
CA PRO A 48 -5.71 -16.11 -1.69
C PRO A 48 -6.69 -17.14 -2.26
N GLN A 49 -6.92 -17.15 -3.57
CA GLN A 49 -7.87 -18.06 -4.24
C GLN A 49 -7.16 -19.26 -4.88
N GLY A 50 -5.96 -19.59 -4.39
CA GLY A 50 -5.03 -20.47 -5.07
C GLY A 50 -4.69 -21.73 -4.30
N ALA A 51 -3.52 -22.28 -4.63
CA ALA A 51 -3.01 -23.51 -4.03
C ALA A 51 -2.59 -23.36 -2.54
N ARG A 52 -2.55 -22.14 -2.01
CA ARG A 52 -2.10 -21.82 -0.66
C ARG A 52 -3.17 -21.06 0.14
N ASP A 53 -3.27 -21.39 1.44
CA ASP A 53 -4.15 -20.72 2.40
C ASP A 53 -3.55 -19.43 2.98
N ASP A 54 -2.22 -19.27 2.91
CA ASP A 54 -1.48 -18.07 3.28
C ASP A 54 -0.17 -17.97 2.48
N THR A 55 0.55 -16.87 2.65
CA THR A 55 1.86 -16.67 2.03
C THR A 55 3.02 -16.81 3.03
N CYS A 56 2.79 -17.53 4.12
CA CYS A 56 3.78 -17.79 5.16
C CYS A 56 4.51 -19.12 4.88
N GLU A 57 5.79 -19.19 5.27
CA GLU A 57 6.59 -20.42 5.24
C GLU A 57 6.67 -21.13 3.87
N PHE A 58 6.80 -20.39 2.77
CA PHE A 58 7.19 -21.00 1.50
C PHE A 58 8.57 -21.64 1.59
N LEU A 59 8.80 -22.71 0.84
CA LEU A 59 10.14 -23.23 0.57
C LEU A 59 10.57 -22.80 -0.82
N ASP A 60 11.79 -22.29 -0.96
CA ASP A 60 12.41 -21.99 -2.24
C ASP A 60 12.92 -23.28 -2.95
N SER A 61 13.56 -23.13 -4.11
CA SER A 61 14.15 -24.23 -4.88
C SER A 61 15.26 -25.01 -4.15
N THR A 62 15.85 -24.42 -3.11
CA THR A 62 16.92 -25.01 -2.28
C THR A 62 16.39 -25.62 -0.97
N GLY A 63 15.12 -25.42 -0.65
CA GLY A 63 14.46 -25.82 0.59
C GLY A 63 14.59 -24.80 1.73
N LEU A 64 15.04 -23.58 1.44
CA LEU A 64 15.08 -22.45 2.36
C LEU A 64 13.66 -21.92 2.58
N ARG A 65 13.32 -21.65 3.84
CA ARG A 65 12.02 -21.05 4.20
C ARG A 65 12.03 -19.54 3.98
N PHE A 66 10.97 -19.02 3.41
CA PHE A 66 10.71 -17.59 3.28
C PHE A 66 9.23 -17.26 3.44
N ASN A 67 8.92 -16.03 3.85
CA ASN A 67 7.57 -15.48 3.80
C ASN A 67 7.45 -14.52 2.63
N LEU A 68 6.23 -14.40 2.11
CA LEU A 68 5.90 -13.38 1.13
C LEU A 68 4.88 -12.43 1.75
N ARG A 69 5.24 -11.15 1.84
CA ARG A 69 4.39 -10.08 2.40
C ARG A 69 4.09 -9.05 1.32
N VAL A 70 3.16 -8.15 1.63
CA VAL A 70 2.89 -6.96 0.81
C VAL A 70 3.14 -5.73 1.66
N GLN A 71 3.77 -4.74 1.07
CA GLN A 71 4.07 -3.46 1.67
C GLN A 71 3.38 -2.34 0.92
N LEU A 72 2.82 -1.39 1.67
CA LEU A 72 2.32 -0.14 1.14
C LEU A 72 3.26 1.00 1.54
N THR A 73 3.72 1.74 0.54
CA THR A 73 4.35 3.05 0.74
C THR A 73 3.48 4.12 0.10
N VAL A 74 3.20 5.19 0.86
CA VAL A 74 2.48 6.36 0.36
C VAL A 74 3.45 7.52 0.31
N ALA A 75 3.60 8.15 -0.85
CA ALA A 75 4.50 9.27 -1.07
C ALA A 75 3.77 10.45 -1.73
N GLU A 76 4.33 11.65 -1.57
CA GLU A 76 3.88 12.84 -2.30
C GLU A 76 3.91 12.58 -3.81
N ASN A 77 2.86 13.01 -4.53
CA ASN A 77 2.84 12.92 -5.99
C ASN A 77 3.63 14.06 -6.64
N ASP A 78 4.95 14.00 -6.47
CA ASP A 78 5.94 14.86 -7.11
C ASP A 78 6.81 14.04 -8.08
N ALA A 79 7.34 14.69 -9.13
CA ALA A 79 8.29 14.08 -10.04
C ALA A 79 9.52 13.50 -9.32
N ALA A 80 9.99 14.15 -8.24
CA ALA A 80 11.10 13.65 -7.42
C ALA A 80 10.80 12.34 -6.68
N CYS A 81 9.52 12.00 -6.52
CA CYS A 81 9.00 10.88 -5.73
C CYS A 81 8.39 9.78 -6.61
N SER A 82 8.49 9.92 -7.93
CA SER A 82 7.81 9.05 -8.91
C SER A 82 8.49 7.69 -9.14
N THR A 83 9.64 7.44 -8.50
CA THR A 83 10.40 6.20 -8.57
C THR A 83 10.66 5.63 -7.19
N ASP A 84 10.89 4.32 -7.09
CA ASP A 84 11.10 3.64 -5.80
C ASP A 84 12.31 4.21 -5.04
N GLU A 85 13.43 4.38 -5.72
CA GLU A 85 14.62 5.07 -5.19
C GLU A 85 14.38 6.57 -4.94
N GLY A 86 13.38 7.14 -5.63
CA GLY A 86 13.08 8.56 -5.62
C GLY A 86 12.43 8.99 -4.32
N TYR A 87 11.45 8.23 -3.84
CA TYR A 87 10.73 8.61 -2.62
C TYR A 87 11.59 8.49 -1.36
N GLU A 88 12.43 7.46 -1.27
CA GLU A 88 13.33 7.27 -0.12
C GLU A 88 14.43 8.34 -0.11
N ALA A 89 15.07 8.59 -1.26
CA ALA A 89 16.15 9.57 -1.35
C ALA A 89 15.66 11.02 -1.22
N ALA A 90 14.46 11.33 -1.69
CA ALA A 90 13.86 12.66 -1.60
C ALA A 90 13.17 12.92 -0.26
N GLY A 91 12.92 11.88 0.55
CA GLY A 91 12.28 12.02 1.87
C GLY A 91 10.83 12.48 1.80
N CYS A 92 10.09 12.04 0.78
CA CYS A 92 8.70 12.44 0.54
C CYS A 92 7.67 11.37 0.94
N THR A 93 8.08 10.45 1.80
CA THR A 93 7.22 9.41 2.34
C THR A 93 6.24 10.00 3.36
N VAL A 94 4.95 9.75 3.13
CA VAL A 94 3.82 10.12 4.00
C VAL A 94 3.46 8.98 4.93
N VAL A 95 3.34 7.76 4.39
CA VAL A 95 3.20 6.52 5.17
C VAL A 95 4.41 5.67 4.90
N VAL A 96 5.20 5.44 5.94
CA VAL A 96 6.44 4.68 5.85
C VAL A 96 6.11 3.20 5.87
N GLN A 97 6.22 2.56 4.71
CA GLN A 97 6.56 1.14 4.58
C GLN A 97 5.69 0.19 5.42
N GLU A 98 4.36 0.37 5.38
CA GLU A 98 3.40 -0.46 6.11
C GLU A 98 3.37 -1.88 5.52
N ALA A 99 4.00 -2.84 6.20
CA ALA A 99 4.05 -4.23 5.79
C ALA A 99 2.90 -5.04 6.41
N PHE A 100 2.10 -5.69 5.56
CA PHE A 100 0.99 -6.51 6.00
C PHE A 100 1.43 -7.96 6.27
N GLU A 101 0.74 -8.61 7.21
CA GLU A 101 0.98 -10.02 7.56
C GLU A 101 0.71 -10.97 6.38
N CYS A 102 1.55 -12.00 6.23
CA CYS A 102 1.47 -12.99 5.16
C CYS A 102 0.19 -13.86 5.19
N ASN A 103 -0.60 -13.82 6.26
CA ASN A 103 -1.86 -14.57 6.37
C ASN A 103 -3.10 -13.79 5.92
N ARG A 104 -2.92 -12.67 5.20
CA ARG A 104 -4.01 -11.83 4.69
C ARG A 104 -3.81 -11.50 3.22
N GLY A 105 -4.93 -11.40 2.49
CA GLY A 105 -4.99 -10.90 1.10
C GLY A 105 -5.55 -9.49 1.01
N ARG A 106 -5.64 -8.81 2.17
CA ARG A 106 -6.17 -7.46 2.34
C ARG A 106 -5.53 -6.81 3.57
N GLY A 107 -5.20 -5.54 3.45
CA GLY A 107 -4.59 -4.72 4.49
C GLY A 107 -5.16 -3.31 4.48
N VAL A 108 -5.09 -2.64 5.63
CA VAL A 108 -5.51 -1.24 5.79
C VAL A 108 -4.37 -0.50 6.46
N ALA A 109 -3.93 0.60 5.84
CA ALA A 109 -3.04 1.57 6.46
C ALA A 109 -3.88 2.69 7.07
N GLU A 110 -3.69 2.93 8.36
CA GLU A 110 -4.37 3.98 9.11
C GLU A 110 -3.47 4.51 10.25
N PRO A 111 -3.45 5.82 10.49
CA PRO A 111 -4.07 6.88 9.68
C PRO A 111 -3.22 7.25 8.45
N VAL A 112 -3.87 7.75 7.39
CA VAL A 112 -3.21 8.38 6.24
C VAL A 112 -3.66 9.84 6.15
N PRO A 113 -2.76 10.83 6.14
CA PRO A 113 -3.13 12.24 5.94
C PRO A 113 -3.96 12.46 4.68
N ILE A 114 -4.76 13.52 4.63
CA ILE A 114 -5.45 13.92 3.40
C ILE A 114 -4.47 14.52 2.38
N SER A 115 -4.62 14.19 1.09
CA SER A 115 -3.67 14.60 0.04
C SER A 115 -3.77 16.06 -0.40
N GLY A 116 -4.90 16.71 -0.11
CA GLY A 116 -5.18 18.09 -0.52
C GLY A 116 -5.59 18.99 0.65
N PRO A 117 -5.38 20.32 0.54
CA PRO A 117 -5.47 21.26 1.67
C PRO A 117 -6.87 21.45 2.27
N ASN A 118 -7.93 20.82 1.73
CA ASN A 118 -9.30 20.99 2.23
C ASN A 118 -10.16 19.71 2.19
N GLY A 119 -9.60 18.55 1.81
CA GLY A 119 -10.38 17.32 1.66
C GLY A 119 -11.55 17.41 0.65
N THR A 120 -11.52 18.42 -0.22
CA THR A 120 -12.56 18.68 -1.23
C THR A 120 -12.10 18.09 -2.57
N PRO A 121 -12.87 17.20 -3.21
CA PRO A 121 -12.54 16.69 -4.54
C PRO A 121 -12.42 17.87 -5.53
N GLY A 122 -11.27 18.01 -6.18
CA GLY A 122 -11.02 19.14 -7.09
C GLY A 122 -9.67 19.07 -7.79
N GLU A 123 -9.46 19.98 -8.74
CA GLU A 123 -8.30 20.03 -9.64
C GLU A 123 -6.97 20.38 -8.94
N ASP A 124 -7.02 20.85 -7.69
CA ASP A 124 -5.84 21.30 -6.92
C ASP A 124 -5.26 20.22 -5.98
N ASP A 125 -5.79 18.99 -5.98
CA ASP A 125 -5.28 17.87 -5.17
C ASP A 125 -4.52 16.88 -6.06
N PRO A 126 -3.17 16.88 -6.04
CA PRO A 126 -2.36 15.98 -6.87
C PRO A 126 -2.52 14.51 -6.46
N GLY A 127 -3.12 14.21 -5.30
CA GLY A 127 -3.17 12.89 -4.71
C GLY A 127 -1.80 12.45 -4.20
N TYR A 128 -1.74 11.21 -3.71
CA TYR A 128 -0.50 10.53 -3.38
C TYR A 128 -0.16 9.47 -4.42
N LEU A 129 1.14 9.22 -4.56
CA LEU A 129 1.67 8.03 -5.20
C LEU A 129 1.68 6.89 -4.19
N MET A 130 1.00 5.81 -4.51
CA MET A 130 0.90 4.63 -3.67
C MET A 130 1.63 3.47 -4.34
N PHE A 131 2.70 3.02 -3.70
CA PHE A 131 3.52 1.89 -4.11
C PHE A 131 3.05 0.66 -3.33
N VAL A 132 2.69 -0.40 -4.06
CA VAL A 132 2.25 -1.66 -3.47
C VAL A 132 3.23 -2.73 -3.92
N GLU A 133 4.14 -3.08 -3.03
CA GLU A 133 5.30 -3.91 -3.32
C GLU A 133 5.17 -5.26 -2.62
N ALA A 134 5.70 -6.31 -3.25
CA ALA A 134 5.84 -7.61 -2.60
C ALA A 134 7.20 -7.64 -1.88
N LEU A 135 7.25 -8.27 -0.71
CA LEU A 135 8.47 -8.49 0.06
C LEU A 135 8.72 -9.98 0.24
N ILE A 136 9.93 -10.44 -0.08
CA ILE A 136 10.43 -11.74 0.36
C ILE A 136 11.17 -11.54 1.68
N GLU A 137 10.77 -12.28 2.70
CA GLU A 137 11.35 -12.25 4.05
C GLU A 137 12.01 -13.59 4.37
N ILE A 138 13.30 -13.57 4.70
CA ILE A 138 14.13 -14.73 5.01
C ILE A 138 14.84 -14.46 6.35
N GLY A 139 14.36 -15.07 7.43
CA GLY A 139 14.89 -14.78 8.77
C GLY A 139 14.67 -13.31 9.14
N ASP A 140 15.76 -12.57 9.38
CA ASP A 140 15.71 -11.13 9.72
C ASP A 140 15.89 -10.22 8.48
N GLU A 141 16.04 -10.81 7.29
CA GLU A 141 16.24 -10.09 6.03
C GLU A 141 14.94 -9.96 5.26
N SER A 142 14.70 -8.79 4.67
CA SER A 142 13.57 -8.55 3.75
C SER A 142 14.02 -7.77 2.53
N PHE A 143 13.53 -8.13 1.34
CA PHE A 143 13.81 -7.40 0.11
C PHE A 143 12.62 -7.41 -0.85
N VAL A 144 12.53 -6.36 -1.67
CA VAL A 144 11.62 -6.30 -2.83
C VAL A 144 12.22 -7.14 -3.95
N PRO A 145 11.51 -8.15 -4.50
CA PRO A 145 12.05 -8.98 -5.57
C PRO A 145 12.31 -8.18 -6.85
N SER A 146 13.32 -8.60 -7.62
CA SER A 146 13.60 -8.04 -8.94
C SER A 146 12.44 -8.29 -9.92
N SER A 147 12.27 -7.40 -10.90
CA SER A 147 11.24 -7.51 -11.93
C SER A 147 11.42 -8.73 -12.85
N SER A 148 12.60 -9.35 -12.86
CA SER A 148 12.84 -10.64 -13.51
C SER A 148 12.29 -11.84 -12.74
N CYS A 149 12.03 -11.69 -11.44
CA CYS A 149 11.45 -12.73 -10.60
C CYS A 149 9.95 -12.52 -10.38
N LEU A 150 9.52 -11.29 -10.11
CA LEU A 150 8.12 -11.00 -9.80
C LEU A 150 7.69 -9.71 -10.49
N LEU A 151 6.61 -9.80 -11.28
CA LEU A 151 5.93 -8.64 -11.82
C LEU A 151 5.01 -8.06 -10.75
N ALA A 152 5.19 -6.78 -10.47
CA ALA A 152 4.36 -6.01 -9.55
C ALA A 152 3.62 -4.89 -10.30
N PRO A 153 2.45 -4.43 -9.81
CA PRO A 153 1.82 -3.24 -10.35
C PRO A 153 2.71 -2.02 -10.08
N GLY A 154 2.79 -1.11 -11.04
CA GLY A 154 3.42 0.20 -10.82
C GLY A 154 2.62 1.06 -9.84
N PRO A 155 3.20 2.18 -9.39
CA PRO A 155 2.55 3.08 -8.44
C PRO A 155 1.23 3.62 -8.99
N ARG A 156 0.28 3.85 -8.09
CA ARG A 156 -1.04 4.40 -8.43
C ARG A 156 -1.24 5.74 -7.77
N VAL A 157 -1.79 6.68 -8.53
CA VAL A 157 -2.23 7.97 -7.97
C VAL A 157 -3.64 7.82 -7.41
N ARG A 158 -3.80 8.18 -6.13
CA ARG A 158 -5.10 8.24 -5.45
C ARG A 158 -5.16 9.41 -4.49
N GLN A 159 -6.34 10.00 -4.39
CA GLN A 159 -6.64 11.03 -3.40
C GLN A 159 -7.08 10.37 -2.09
N VAL A 160 -6.65 10.93 -0.97
CA VAL A 160 -7.05 10.51 0.38
C VAL A 160 -7.97 11.57 0.95
N PHE A 161 -9.18 11.15 1.32
CA PHE A 161 -10.25 12.04 1.76
C PHE A 161 -10.54 11.86 3.25
N PRO A 162 -11.00 12.94 3.92
CA PRO A 162 -11.30 12.91 5.34
C PRO A 162 -12.40 11.89 5.66
N GLY A 163 -12.11 10.95 6.56
CA GLY A 163 -13.04 9.92 7.03
C GLY A 163 -13.51 8.95 5.95
N ARG A 164 -12.78 8.81 4.84
CA ARG A 164 -13.07 7.85 3.76
C ARG A 164 -12.00 6.79 3.64
N ILE A 165 -12.40 5.64 3.11
CA ILE A 165 -11.49 4.59 2.68
C ILE A 165 -11.14 4.87 1.22
N THR A 166 -9.86 5.06 0.96
CA THR A 166 -9.27 5.06 -0.38
C THR A 166 -8.90 3.63 -0.72
N ASP A 167 -9.66 3.04 -1.64
CA ASP A 167 -9.46 1.66 -2.09
C ASP A 167 -8.43 1.60 -3.23
N LEU A 168 -7.36 0.84 -2.99
CA LEU A 168 -6.47 0.34 -4.01
C LEU A 168 -7.04 -1.00 -4.50
N GLU A 169 -7.67 -0.93 -5.69
CA GLU A 169 -8.06 -2.10 -6.47
C GLU A 169 -7.02 -3.22 -6.37
N VAL A 170 -7.46 -4.46 -6.56
CA VAL A 170 -6.63 -5.66 -6.41
C VAL A 170 -5.27 -5.52 -7.12
N ALA A 171 -4.19 -5.46 -6.32
CA ALA A 171 -2.80 -5.54 -6.76
C ALA A 171 -2.49 -6.99 -7.16
N GLN A 172 -2.08 -7.20 -8.41
CA GLN A 172 -1.77 -8.52 -8.94
C GLN A 172 -0.25 -8.68 -9.05
N PHE A 173 0.28 -9.67 -8.35
CA PHE A 173 1.69 -10.03 -8.39
C PHE A 173 1.86 -11.36 -9.13
N VAL A 174 2.78 -11.41 -10.09
CA VAL A 174 2.98 -12.59 -10.95
C VAL A 174 4.43 -13.05 -10.87
N PHE A 175 4.66 -14.26 -10.38
CA PHE A 175 5.99 -14.87 -10.39
C PHE A 175 6.35 -15.38 -11.79
N LEU A 176 7.51 -14.98 -12.30
CA LEU A 176 7.96 -15.34 -13.65
C LEU A 176 8.66 -16.72 -13.70
N PRO A 177 9.67 -17.02 -12.86
CA PRO A 177 10.18 -18.36 -12.69
C PRO A 177 9.45 -19.06 -11.52
N TYR A 178 8.24 -19.56 -11.78
CA TYR A 178 7.53 -20.41 -10.83
C TYR A 178 7.33 -21.79 -11.43
N SER A 179 7.85 -22.84 -10.79
CA SER A 179 7.53 -24.22 -11.17
C SER A 179 6.61 -24.86 -10.14
N VAL A 180 5.46 -25.36 -10.60
CA VAL A 180 4.47 -26.02 -9.76
C VAL A 180 4.93 -27.47 -9.54
N GLY A 181 5.89 -27.66 -8.65
CA GLY A 181 6.41 -28.97 -8.28
C GLY A 181 6.27 -29.23 -6.79
N SER A 182 5.28 -30.02 -6.39
CA SER A 182 5.08 -30.61 -5.05
C SER A 182 4.43 -29.79 -3.91
N GLY A 183 3.89 -28.60 -4.18
CA GLY A 183 3.08 -27.85 -3.18
C GLY A 183 3.83 -26.74 -2.44
N ASP A 184 5.11 -26.54 -2.77
CA ASP A 184 5.92 -25.41 -2.34
C ASP A 184 6.35 -24.55 -3.55
N ALA A 185 6.73 -23.30 -3.29
CA ALA A 185 7.10 -22.34 -4.33
C ALA A 185 8.51 -22.64 -4.83
N ALA A 186 8.65 -23.26 -6.00
CA ALA A 186 9.97 -23.46 -6.59
C ALA A 186 10.54 -22.18 -7.24
N ILE A 187 10.48 -21.05 -6.52
CA ILE A 187 11.22 -19.84 -6.86
C ILE A 187 12.64 -19.98 -6.30
N ASP A 188 13.61 -19.38 -6.97
CA ASP A 188 14.97 -19.24 -6.46
C ASP A 188 15.10 -17.84 -5.85
N THR A 189 15.08 -17.76 -4.51
CA THR A 189 15.06 -16.47 -3.82
C THR A 189 16.34 -15.67 -4.03
N GLU A 190 17.47 -16.33 -4.30
CA GLU A 190 18.74 -15.66 -4.59
C GLU A 190 18.71 -15.00 -5.97
N LEU A 191 18.13 -15.66 -6.97
CA LEU A 191 17.88 -15.04 -8.30
C LEU A 191 16.82 -13.93 -8.24
N CYS A 192 15.96 -13.94 -7.22
CA CYS A 192 14.98 -12.88 -7.00
C CYS A 192 15.56 -11.62 -6.35
N ARG A 193 16.80 -11.64 -5.85
CA ARG A 193 17.38 -10.46 -5.19
C ARG A 193 17.60 -9.30 -6.18
N PRO A 194 17.41 -8.05 -5.73
CA PRO A 194 17.83 -6.89 -6.49
C PRO A 194 19.31 -6.98 -6.88
N GLY A 195 19.64 -6.73 -8.15
CA GLY A 195 21.02 -6.75 -8.62
C GLY A 195 21.61 -8.14 -8.86
N ALA A 196 20.86 -9.23 -8.66
CA ALA A 196 21.22 -10.57 -9.12
C ALA A 196 21.12 -10.64 -10.66
N SER A 197 21.98 -9.91 -11.36
CA SER A 197 22.13 -10.04 -12.81
C SER A 197 22.87 -11.35 -13.04
N GLN A 198 22.28 -12.23 -13.86
CA GLN A 198 22.99 -13.39 -14.40
C GLN A 198 24.32 -12.89 -14.97
N GLU A 199 25.44 -13.27 -14.35
CA GLU A 199 26.73 -13.27 -15.00
C GLU A 199 26.59 -14.21 -16.20
N MET A 200 26.10 -13.66 -17.31
CA MET A 200 26.05 -14.34 -18.58
C MET A 200 27.49 -14.31 -19.05
N ASP A 201 28.25 -15.30 -18.59
CA ASP A 201 29.62 -15.57 -18.98
C ASP A 201 29.69 -15.50 -20.50
N THR A 202 30.13 -14.35 -21.01
CA THR A 202 30.44 -14.18 -22.41
C THR A 202 31.80 -14.84 -22.58
N GLU A 203 31.81 -16.18 -22.64
CA GLU A 203 32.98 -16.94 -23.03
C GLU A 203 33.34 -16.48 -24.45
N THR A 204 34.29 -15.54 -24.53
CA THR A 204 34.90 -15.12 -25.78
C THR A 204 35.84 -16.25 -26.18
N GLU A 205 35.30 -17.22 -26.91
CA GLU A 205 36.06 -18.29 -27.56
C GLU A 205 37.08 -17.62 -28.50
N THR A 206 38.32 -17.51 -28.03
CA THR A 206 39.42 -16.97 -28.83
C THR A 206 39.93 -18.11 -29.71
N ASP A 207 39.41 -18.15 -30.93
CA ASP A 207 39.86 -19.04 -32.01
C ASP A 207 41.34 -18.76 -32.34
N THR A 208 42.26 -19.51 -31.73
CA THR A 208 43.64 -19.63 -32.20
C THR A 208 43.68 -20.61 -33.37
N GLY A 209 43.51 -20.07 -34.58
CA GLY A 209 43.76 -20.78 -35.83
C GLY A 209 45.25 -21.09 -36.06
N PRO A 210 45.55 -22.12 -36.89
CA PRO A 210 46.90 -22.69 -37.10
C PRO A 210 47.85 -21.86 -37.96
#